data_AF-A0AAJ2NHL9-F1
#
_entry.id   AF-A0AAJ2NHL9-F1
#
_cell.length_a   1.000
_cell.length_b   1.000
_cell.length_c   1.000
_cell.angle_alpha   90.00
_cell.angle_beta   90.00
_cell.angle_gamma   90.00
#
_symmetry.space_group_name_H-M   'P 1'
#
loop_
_entity.id
_entity.type
_entity.pdbx_description
1 polymer ?
#
loop_
_entity_poly.entity_id
_entity_poly.type
_entity_poly.pdbx_seq_one_letter_code
_entity_poly.pdbx_strand_id
1 'polypeptide(L)'
;MLLGVVFLLTGCPGPGDRMVDRESTKAFIKDNLVCVVSPLELQERITAIQINSDKSDSLHKVFDDKPVYVPKGECLPVFGFKFISGKRYSIAYEVQSDKSVSHLITADFSYPKG
;
A
#
# COMPACT_ATOMS: atom_id res chain seq x y z
N MET A 1 -27.99 37.78 -17.93
CA MET A 1 -26.91 37.22 -17.09
C MET A 1 -27.35 35.84 -16.63
N LEU A 2 -26.80 34.76 -17.21
CA LEU A 2 -26.98 33.42 -16.66
C LEU A 2 -25.95 33.25 -15.53
N LEU A 3 -26.41 33.25 -14.27
CA LEU A 3 -25.61 32.81 -13.14
C LEU A 3 -25.42 31.29 -13.26
N GLY A 4 -24.27 30.87 -13.75
CA GLY A 4 -23.88 29.46 -13.78
C GLY A 4 -23.66 28.96 -12.36
N VAL A 5 -24.53 28.05 -11.90
CA VAL A 5 -24.32 27.29 -10.67
C VAL A 5 -23.24 26.24 -10.96
N VAL A 6 -22.01 26.53 -10.53
CA VAL A 6 -20.93 25.53 -10.54
C VAL A 6 -21.23 24.56 -9.39
N PHE A 7 -21.81 23.41 -9.70
CA PHE A 7 -21.86 22.29 -8.77
C PHE A 7 -20.43 21.80 -8.55
N LEU A 8 -19.84 22.19 -7.43
CA LEU A 8 -18.60 21.59 -6.94
C LEU A 8 -18.93 20.14 -6.56
N LEU A 9 -18.54 19.19 -7.41
CA LEU A 9 -18.64 17.75 -7.17
C LEU A 9 -17.62 17.30 -6.11
N THR A 10 -17.71 17.84 -4.89
CA THR A 10 -16.95 17.33 -3.74
C THR A 10 -17.78 16.23 -3.09
N GLY A 11 -17.57 14.98 -3.49
CA GLY A 11 -18.13 13.83 -2.79
C GLY A 11 -17.34 13.56 -1.51
N CYS A 12 -17.89 13.95 -0.35
CA CYS A 12 -17.40 13.45 0.93
C CYS A 12 -17.92 12.02 1.15
N PRO A 13 -17.16 11.14 1.81
CA PRO A 13 -17.66 9.83 2.22
C PRO A 13 -18.95 10.00 3.04
N GLY A 14 -19.99 9.27 2.65
CA GLY A 14 -21.29 9.31 3.31
C GLY A 14 -21.29 8.50 4.61
N PRO A 15 -22.26 8.73 5.51
CA PRO A 15 -22.48 7.83 6.65
C PRO A 15 -22.69 6.40 6.16
N GLY A 16 -21.82 5.47 6.58
CA GLY A 16 -21.82 4.07 6.14
C GLY A 16 -20.71 3.69 5.16
N ASP A 17 -20.02 4.67 4.56
CA ASP A 17 -18.82 4.43 3.77
C ASP A 17 -17.70 3.95 4.70
N ARG A 18 -17.29 2.69 4.54
CA ARG A 18 -16.19 2.12 5.30
C ARG A 18 -14.87 2.63 4.75
N MET A 19 -14.30 3.63 5.42
CA MET A 19 -12.89 3.96 5.24
C MET A 19 -12.05 2.92 5.98
N VAL A 20 -11.20 2.21 5.24
CA VAL A 20 -10.26 1.25 5.82
C VAL A 20 -9.13 2.02 6.48
N ASP A 21 -8.77 1.64 7.71
CA ASP A 21 -7.67 2.26 8.44
C ASP A 21 -6.35 2.10 7.69
N ARG A 22 -5.49 3.12 7.78
CA ARG A 22 -4.19 3.14 7.12
C ARG A 22 -3.09 3.44 8.11
N GLU A 23 -2.07 2.60 8.14
CA GLU A 23 -0.83 2.81 8.88
C GLU A 23 0.31 3.02 7.88
N SER A 24 1.14 4.03 8.13
CA SER A 24 2.33 4.32 7.32
C SER A 24 3.55 3.65 7.94
N THR A 25 4.34 2.96 7.13
CA THR A 25 5.60 2.36 7.55
C THR A 25 6.78 2.88 6.71
N LYS A 26 8.00 2.60 7.19
CA LYS A 26 9.24 3.03 6.54
C LYS A 26 9.60 2.07 5.42
N ALA A 27 10.10 2.62 4.31
CA ALA A 27 10.81 1.87 3.29
C ALA A 27 12.24 2.39 3.17
N PHE A 28 13.19 1.47 3.00
CA PHE A 28 14.58 1.80 2.71
C PHE A 28 15.10 0.97 1.55
N ILE A 29 16.15 1.51 0.91
CA ILE A 29 16.79 0.88 -0.23
C ILE A 29 18.23 0.60 0.16
N LYS A 30 18.62 -0.66 0.11
CA LYS A 30 19.98 -1.11 0.39
C LYS A 30 20.40 -2.11 -0.68
N ASP A 31 21.54 -1.88 -1.31
CA ASP A 31 22.10 -2.77 -2.35
C ASP A 31 21.09 -3.10 -3.47
N ASN A 32 20.34 -2.08 -3.92
CA ASN A 32 19.25 -2.20 -4.91
C ASN A 32 18.05 -3.06 -4.48
N LEU A 33 17.95 -3.41 -3.20
CA LEU A 33 16.81 -4.09 -2.63
C LEU A 33 15.94 -3.11 -1.85
N VAL A 34 14.65 -3.11 -2.15
CA VAL A 34 13.64 -2.37 -1.38
C VAL A 34 13.22 -3.22 -0.18
N CYS A 35 13.31 -2.65 1.01
CA CYS A 35 12.74 -3.21 2.22
C CYS A 35 11.67 -2.27 2.75
N VAL A 36 10.42 -2.72 2.74
CA VAL A 36 9.33 -2.07 3.48
C VAL A 36 9.25 -2.72 4.85
N VAL A 37 9.45 -1.97 5.92
CA VAL A 37 9.51 -2.53 7.28
C VAL A 37 8.12 -2.98 7.70
N SER A 38 7.99 -4.23 8.12
CA SER A 38 6.76 -4.80 8.64
C SER A 38 6.39 -4.17 9.99
N PRO A 39 5.26 -3.47 10.10
CA PRO A 39 4.70 -3.11 11.40
C PRO A 39 3.80 -4.20 11.99
N LEU A 40 3.59 -5.30 11.25
CA LEU A 40 2.55 -6.30 11.51
C LEU A 40 2.61 -6.85 12.94
N GLU A 41 1.46 -6.89 13.58
CA GLU A 41 1.29 -7.51 14.88
C GLU A 41 1.22 -9.04 14.77
N LEU A 42 1.37 -9.72 15.92
CA LEU A 42 1.29 -11.18 15.97
C LEU A 42 -0.09 -11.63 15.44
N GLN A 43 -0.09 -12.63 14.54
CA GLN A 43 -1.27 -13.19 13.85
C GLN A 43 -1.83 -12.35 12.69
N GLU A 44 -1.28 -11.18 12.42
CA GLU A 44 -1.65 -10.44 11.22
C GLU A 44 -1.03 -11.07 9.97
N ARG A 45 -1.81 -11.05 8.88
CA ARG A 45 -1.39 -11.64 7.61
C ARG A 45 -1.72 -10.74 6.44
N ILE A 46 -0.86 -10.76 5.43
CA ILE A 46 -1.07 -10.05 4.18
C ILE A 46 -2.05 -10.85 3.33
N THR A 47 -3.12 -10.19 2.87
CA THR A 47 -4.16 -10.77 1.99
C THR A 47 -4.12 -10.16 0.59
N ALA A 48 -3.56 -8.96 0.43
CA ALA A 48 -3.28 -8.39 -0.89
C ALA A 48 -2.09 -7.41 -0.84
N ILE A 49 -1.54 -7.12 -2.02
CA ILE A 49 -0.56 -6.05 -2.24
C ILE A 49 -0.94 -5.25 -3.48
N GLN A 50 -0.72 -3.94 -3.41
CA GLN A 50 -0.68 -3.05 -4.56
C GLN A 50 0.62 -2.26 -4.54
N ILE A 51 1.32 -2.22 -5.68
CA ILE A 51 2.47 -1.35 -5.92
C ILE A 51 2.11 -0.48 -7.11
N ASN A 52 2.27 0.84 -6.99
CA ASN A 52 2.07 1.79 -8.07
C ASN A 52 3.33 2.63 -8.26
N SER A 53 3.65 2.94 -9.51
CA SER A 53 4.60 3.99 -9.88
C SER A 53 3.90 5.20 -10.49
N ASP A 54 4.59 6.34 -10.48
CA ASP A 54 4.17 7.57 -11.16
C ASP A 54 3.91 7.42 -12.67
N LYS A 55 4.55 6.45 -13.33
CA LYS A 55 4.52 6.24 -14.79
C LYS A 55 3.89 4.91 -15.22
N SER A 56 2.83 4.48 -14.55
CA SER A 56 1.93 3.37 -14.93
C SER A 56 2.39 1.93 -14.68
N ASP A 57 3.63 1.68 -14.23
CA ASP A 57 3.96 0.33 -13.73
C ASP A 57 3.18 0.10 -12.44
N SER A 58 2.39 -0.97 -12.42
CA SER A 58 1.66 -1.40 -11.23
C SER A 58 1.71 -2.91 -11.05
N LEU A 59 1.66 -3.33 -9.79
CA LEU A 59 1.40 -4.70 -9.39
C LEU A 59 0.16 -4.69 -8.53
N HIS A 60 -0.76 -5.61 -8.77
CA HIS A 60 -1.81 -5.94 -7.83
C HIS A 60 -1.87 -7.46 -7.70
N LYS A 61 -1.88 -7.96 -6.46
CA LYS A 61 -1.94 -9.39 -6.18
C LYS A 61 -2.73 -9.67 -4.91
N VAL A 62 -3.62 -10.65 -4.97
CA VAL A 62 -4.45 -11.13 -3.87
C VAL A 62 -4.01 -12.56 -3.50
N PHE A 63 -4.12 -12.90 -2.22
CA PHE A 63 -3.62 -14.14 -1.62
C PHE A 63 -4.76 -14.98 -1.01
N ASP A 64 -5.84 -15.22 -1.77
CA ASP A 64 -7.11 -15.80 -1.30
C ASP A 64 -6.94 -17.04 -0.40
N ASP A 65 -6.06 -17.97 -0.76
CA ASP A 65 -5.87 -19.25 -0.04
C ASP A 65 -4.50 -19.40 0.65
N LYS A 66 -3.63 -18.37 0.57
CA LYS A 66 -2.22 -18.47 1.00
C LYS A 66 -1.75 -17.21 1.71
N PRO A 67 -2.23 -16.96 2.94
CA PRO A 67 -1.84 -15.77 3.68
C PRO A 67 -0.32 -15.73 3.91
N VAL A 68 0.24 -14.53 3.83
CA VAL A 68 1.67 -14.31 4.06
C VAL A 68 1.88 -13.65 5.42
N TYR A 69 2.63 -14.32 6.29
CA TYR A 69 3.00 -13.84 7.61
C TYR A 69 4.43 -13.29 7.57
N VAL A 70 4.64 -12.10 8.13
CA VAL A 70 5.94 -11.44 8.19
C VAL A 70 6.14 -10.85 9.59
N PRO A 71 7.15 -11.28 10.35
CA PRO A 71 7.44 -10.72 11.68
C PRO A 71 7.64 -9.20 11.65
N LYS A 72 7.27 -8.55 12.76
CA LYS A 72 7.51 -7.12 12.96
C LYS A 72 9.01 -6.80 12.83
N GLY A 73 9.32 -5.74 12.08
CA GLY A 73 10.69 -5.28 11.82
C GLY A 73 11.38 -5.93 10.61
N GLU A 74 10.85 -7.03 10.07
CA GLU A 74 11.37 -7.65 8.85
C GLU A 74 10.89 -6.93 7.58
N CYS A 75 11.43 -7.32 6.42
CA CYS A 75 11.03 -6.73 5.14
C CYS A 75 9.77 -7.41 4.59
N LEU A 76 8.72 -6.63 4.37
CA LEU A 76 7.54 -7.07 3.64
C LEU A 76 7.92 -7.43 2.19
N PRO A 77 7.37 -8.54 1.65
CA PRO A 77 7.70 -9.00 0.31
C PRO A 77 7.12 -8.11 -0.78
N VAL A 78 7.95 -7.81 -1.79
CA VAL A 78 7.54 -7.08 -3.00
C VAL A 78 7.16 -8.00 -4.17
N PHE A 79 7.10 -9.32 -3.91
CA PHE A 79 6.63 -10.36 -4.83
C PHE A 79 7.24 -10.32 -6.24
N GLY A 80 8.54 -10.07 -6.31
CA GLY A 80 9.29 -10.06 -7.58
C GLY A 80 9.11 -8.80 -8.42
N PHE A 81 8.45 -7.76 -7.88
CA PHE A 81 8.37 -6.48 -8.55
C PHE A 81 9.76 -5.88 -8.78
N LYS A 82 10.00 -5.41 -10.01
CA LYS A 82 11.27 -4.80 -10.40
C LYS A 82 11.14 -3.28 -10.34
N PHE A 83 11.86 -2.68 -9.39
CA PHE A 83 11.91 -1.23 -9.26
C PHE A 83 12.87 -0.62 -10.30
N ILE A 84 12.48 0.52 -10.84
CA ILE A 84 13.21 1.26 -11.87
C ILE A 84 13.76 2.53 -11.24
N SER A 85 15.05 2.79 -11.48
CA SER A 85 15.74 3.97 -11.01
C SER A 85 15.09 5.28 -11.42
N GLY A 86 15.04 6.23 -10.49
CA GLY A 86 14.47 7.56 -10.70
C GLY A 86 12.95 7.64 -10.68
N LYS A 87 12.24 6.56 -10.33
CA LYS A 87 10.77 6.56 -10.16
C LYS A 87 10.36 6.68 -8.70
N ARG A 88 9.16 7.22 -8.48
CA ARG A 88 8.49 7.23 -7.18
C ARG A 88 7.48 6.09 -7.11
N TYR A 89 7.44 5.42 -5.97
CA TYR A 89 6.58 4.28 -5.71
C TYR A 89 5.69 4.54 -4.50
N SER A 90 4.48 4.00 -4.57
CA SER A 90 3.54 3.86 -3.46
C SER A 90 3.16 2.39 -3.35
N ILE A 91 3.31 1.82 -2.16
CA ILE A 91 2.98 0.43 -1.87
C ILE A 91 1.90 0.41 -0.79
N ALA A 92 0.87 -0.42 -1.00
CA ALA A 92 -0.14 -0.73 0.00
C ALA A 92 -0.24 -2.25 0.16
N TYR A 93 -0.17 -2.73 1.39
CA TYR A 93 -0.48 -4.10 1.77
C TYR A 93 -1.84 -4.10 2.45
N GLU A 94 -2.75 -4.96 2.01
CA GLU A 94 -3.93 -5.27 2.79
C GLU A 94 -3.58 -6.34 3.80
N VAL A 95 -3.88 -6.04 5.06
CA VAL A 95 -3.56 -6.87 6.20
C VAL A 95 -4.85 -7.21 6.92
N GLN A 96 -5.00 -8.48 7.26
CA GLN A 96 -6.13 -8.97 8.02
C GLN A 96 -5.66 -9.56 9.35
N SER A 97 -6.32 -9.12 10.43
CA SER A 97 -6.19 -9.75 11.74
C SER A 97 -7.09 -10.99 11.86
N ASP A 98 -6.87 -11.82 12.87
CA ASP A 98 -7.73 -12.98 13.15
C ASP A 98 -9.17 -12.61 13.54
N LYS A 99 -9.43 -11.34 13.88
CA LYS A 99 -10.79 -10.80 14.10
C LYS A 99 -11.50 -10.39 12.81
N SER A 100 -10.93 -10.73 11.65
CA SER A 100 -11.41 -10.34 10.31
C SER A 100 -11.47 -8.82 10.07
N VAL A 101 -10.79 -8.04 10.91
CA VAL A 101 -10.62 -6.59 10.70
C VAL A 101 -9.46 -6.40 9.73
N SER A 102 -9.73 -5.75 8.60
CA SER A 102 -8.75 -5.39 7.58
C SER A 102 -8.26 -3.95 7.78
N HIS A 103 -6.97 -3.72 7.59
CA HIS A 103 -6.37 -2.39 7.49
C HIS A 103 -5.27 -2.39 6.41
N LEU A 104 -4.81 -1.20 6.04
CA LEU A 104 -3.75 -1.04 5.04
C LEU A 104 -2.43 -0.62 5.70
N ILE A 105 -1.35 -1.32 5.34
CA ILE A 105 0.01 -0.86 5.60
C ILE A 105 0.55 -0.20 4.34
N THR A 106 0.99 1.04 4.44
CA THR A 106 1.40 1.86 3.31
C THR A 106 2.84 2.32 3.42
N ALA A 107 3.54 2.41 2.29
CA ALA A 107 4.87 3.01 2.21
C ALA A 107 5.06 3.74 0.89
N ASP A 108 5.65 4.93 0.96
CA ASP A 108 6.02 5.75 -0.20
C ASP A 108 7.52 6.00 -0.21
N PHE A 109 8.16 5.84 -1.37
CA PHE A 109 9.58 6.12 -1.52
C PHE A 109 9.97 6.44 -2.96
N SER A 110 11.10 7.11 -3.13
CA SER A 110 11.73 7.34 -4.43
C SER A 110 12.89 6.38 -4.61
N TYR A 111 12.92 5.65 -5.72
CA TYR A 111 14.05 4.79 -6.05
C TYR A 111 15.17 5.64 -6.67
N PRO A 112 16.39 5.64 -6.11
CA PRO A 112 17.45 6.56 -6.53
C PRO A 112 17.86 6.32 -7.98
N LYS A 113 18.34 7.39 -8.63
CA LYS A 113 19.07 7.26 -9.89
C LYS A 113 20.45 6.69 -9.57
N GLY A 114 20.83 5.61 -10.27
CA GLY A 114 22.19 5.09 -10.24
C GLY A 114 23.18 6.03 -10.91
#